data_AF-A0A5M8QH54-F1
#
_entry.id   AF-A0A5M8QH54-F1
#
_cell.length_a   1.000
_cell.length_b   1.000
_cell.length_c   1.000
_cell.angle_alpha   90.00
_cell.angle_beta   90.00
_cell.angle_gamma   90.00
#
_symmetry.space_group_name_H-M   'P 1'
#
loop_
_entity.id
_entity.type
_entity.pdbx_description
1 polymer ?
#
loop_
_entity_poly.entity_id
_entity_poly.type
_entity_poly.pdbx_seq_one_letter_code
_entity_poly.pdbx_strand_id
1 'polypeptide(L)'
;MKKGIIILGSSNSYGSTQKIASLVSQKTGFPIIDLKTKHIGEFDYTFKNRGDDFLPLLKQIVENYQIIVFATPVYWYSMSGIMKTFFDRISDCLMTEKETGRKLRGMEMAVISCGCDAKLKDGFYMPFQETAHYLGMTYKADMYCVEKNGSPTINETELNNFLTAVKNE
;
A
#
# COMPACT_ATOMS: atom_id res chain seq x y z
N MET A 1 -11.54 15.59 7.72
CA MET A 1 -10.75 14.91 6.66
C MET A 1 -9.85 13.89 7.31
N LYS A 2 -9.99 12.62 6.89
CA LYS A 2 -9.20 11.49 7.39
C LYS A 2 -7.70 11.71 7.15
N LYS A 3 -6.85 11.38 8.12
CA LYS A 3 -5.39 11.43 7.95
C LYS A 3 -4.94 10.14 7.27
N GLY A 4 -4.50 10.21 6.02
CA GLY A 4 -4.04 9.05 5.27
C GLY A 4 -2.59 9.17 4.82
N ILE A 5 -2.02 8.03 4.45
CA ILE A 5 -0.68 7.90 3.89
C ILE A 5 -0.70 6.96 2.69
N ILE A 6 0.15 7.23 1.71
CA ILE A 6 0.35 6.36 0.55
C ILE A 6 1.71 5.66 0.69
N ILE A 7 1.70 4.33 0.62
CA ILE A 7 2.91 3.50 0.64
C ILE A 7 3.16 3.03 -0.79
N LEU A 8 4.19 3.58 -1.44
CA LEU A 8 4.59 3.21 -2.79
C LEU A 8 5.58 2.04 -2.71
N GLY A 9 5.16 0.86 -3.17
CA GLY A 9 6.02 -0.31 -3.34
C GLY A 9 6.26 -0.60 -4.81
N SER A 10 7.14 0.16 -5.47
CA SER A 10 7.50 0.02 -6.88
C SER A 10 9.01 -0.08 -7.05
N SER A 11 9.48 -0.94 -7.96
CA SER A 11 10.90 -0.97 -8.33
C SER A 11 11.34 0.26 -9.14
N ASN A 12 10.38 1.05 -9.64
CA ASN A 12 10.60 2.31 -10.32
C ASN A 12 9.90 3.47 -9.58
N SER A 13 10.69 4.28 -8.87
CA SER A 13 10.25 5.47 -8.12
C SER A 13 9.66 6.59 -8.99
N TYR A 14 9.81 6.51 -10.31
CA TYR A 14 9.29 7.49 -11.26
C TYR A 14 8.36 6.85 -12.32
N GLY A 15 7.94 5.61 -12.06
CA GLY A 15 7.10 4.82 -12.96
C GLY A 15 5.62 5.17 -12.87
N SER A 16 4.79 4.47 -13.64
CA SER A 16 3.35 4.75 -13.76
C SER A 16 2.60 4.69 -12.43
N THR A 17 2.91 3.71 -11.58
CA THR A 17 2.35 3.60 -10.22
C THR A 17 2.63 4.84 -9.38
N GLN A 18 3.84 5.41 -9.47
CA GLN A 18 4.16 6.64 -8.73
C GLN A 18 3.40 7.84 -9.28
N LYS A 19 3.19 7.94 -10.60
CA LYS A 19 2.42 9.03 -11.21
C LYS A 19 0.96 9.03 -10.74
N ILE A 20 0.29 7.86 -10.73
CA ILE A 20 -1.08 7.77 -10.21
C ILE A 20 -1.13 8.02 -8.69
N ALA A 21 -0.16 7.50 -7.93
CA ALA A 21 -0.05 7.79 -6.50
C ALA A 21 0.13 9.30 -6.23
N SER A 22 0.91 9.99 -7.05
CA SER A 22 1.13 11.45 -6.97
C SER A 22 -0.15 12.22 -7.25
N LEU A 23 -0.94 11.81 -8.24
CA LEU A 23 -2.24 12.42 -8.51
C LEU A 23 -3.19 12.25 -7.30
N VAL A 24 -3.27 11.04 -6.74
CA VAL A 24 -4.08 10.79 -5.54
C VAL A 24 -3.56 11.60 -4.35
N SER A 25 -2.25 11.68 -4.15
CA SER A 25 -1.61 12.49 -3.11
C SER A 25 -1.99 13.97 -3.25
N GLN A 26 -1.87 14.55 -4.44
CA GLN A 26 -2.26 15.95 -4.70
C GLN A 26 -3.74 16.22 -4.40
N LYS A 27 -4.62 15.26 -4.70
CA LYS A 27 -6.06 15.40 -4.49
C LYS A 27 -6.45 15.16 -3.03
N THR A 28 -5.72 14.35 -2.26
CA THR A 28 -6.06 13.94 -0.89
C THR A 28 -5.26 14.67 0.18
N GLY A 29 -4.08 15.18 -0.15
CA GLY A 29 -3.08 15.65 0.82
C GLY A 29 -2.30 14.52 1.51
N PHE A 30 -2.50 13.25 1.13
CA PHE A 30 -1.78 12.13 1.76
C PHE A 30 -0.32 12.13 1.32
N PRO A 31 0.66 12.13 2.24
CA PRO A 31 2.07 12.01 1.88
C PRO A 31 2.35 10.63 1.27
N ILE A 32 3.38 10.57 0.42
CA ILE A 32 3.87 9.32 -0.18
C ILE A 32 5.18 8.93 0.52
N ILE A 33 5.28 7.68 0.95
CA ILE A 33 6.54 7.05 1.31
C ILE A 33 6.91 6.02 0.25
N ASP A 34 8.07 6.21 -0.38
CA ASP A 34 8.63 5.25 -1.33
C ASP A 34 9.45 4.19 -0.61
N LEU A 35 8.96 2.96 -0.62
CA LEU A 35 9.62 1.82 0.00
C LEU A 35 10.96 1.49 -0.67
N LYS A 36 11.18 1.83 -1.94
CA LYS A 36 12.47 1.63 -2.61
C LYS A 36 13.60 2.44 -1.95
N THR A 37 13.26 3.54 -1.27
CA THR A 37 14.21 4.38 -0.54
C THR A 37 14.51 3.89 0.87
N LYS A 38 13.88 2.79 1.30
CA LYS A 38 14.03 2.20 2.63
C LYS A 38 14.89 0.94 2.57
N HIS A 39 15.66 0.72 3.61
CA HIS A 39 16.36 -0.54 3.84
C HIS A 39 15.44 -1.46 4.65
N ILE A 40 14.71 -2.32 3.96
CA ILE A 40 13.82 -3.30 4.58
C ILE A 40 14.20 -4.69 4.06
N GLY A 41 14.67 -5.55 4.96
CA GLY A 41 14.94 -6.95 4.67
C GLY A 41 13.66 -7.80 4.68
N GLU A 42 13.76 -8.97 4.05
CA GLU A 42 12.74 -10.03 4.09
C GLU A 42 12.44 -10.47 5.53
N PHE A 43 11.28 -11.09 5.74
CA PHE A 43 10.96 -11.65 7.05
C PHE A 43 11.96 -12.73 7.47
N ASP A 44 12.40 -12.65 8.72
CA ASP A 44 13.35 -13.58 9.33
C ASP A 44 12.81 -14.05 10.69
N TYR A 45 12.59 -15.36 10.82
CA TYR A 45 12.13 -15.98 12.08
C TYR A 45 13.07 -15.76 13.26
N THR A 46 14.33 -15.40 13.02
CA THR A 46 15.31 -15.03 14.05
C THR A 46 15.38 -13.53 14.32
N PHE A 47 14.62 -12.72 13.57
CA PHE A 47 14.48 -11.27 13.70
C PHE A 47 15.83 -10.52 13.70
N LYS A 48 16.80 -10.95 12.89
CA LYS A 48 18.12 -10.30 12.82
C LYS A 48 18.05 -8.93 12.16
N ASN A 49 17.08 -8.71 11.27
CA ASN A 49 16.83 -7.45 10.59
C ASN A 49 15.91 -6.49 11.34
N ARG A 50 15.59 -6.72 12.62
CA ARG A 50 14.71 -5.83 13.41
C ARG A 50 15.18 -4.37 13.52
N GLY A 51 16.46 -4.12 13.24
CA GLY A 51 17.07 -2.79 13.27
C GLY A 51 16.98 -2.04 11.94
N ASP A 52 16.28 -2.59 10.95
CA ASP A 52 16.08 -1.96 9.66
C ASP A 52 14.89 -0.96 9.67
N ASP A 53 14.54 -0.42 8.52
CA ASP A 53 13.57 0.69 8.43
C ASP A 53 12.11 0.26 8.62
N PHE A 54 11.80 -1.04 8.71
CA PHE A 54 10.42 -1.52 8.75
C PHE A 54 9.68 -1.06 10.02
N LEU A 55 10.21 -1.39 11.20
CA LEU A 55 9.52 -1.10 12.46
C LEU A 55 9.41 0.41 12.73
N PRO A 56 10.44 1.24 12.52
CA PRO A 56 10.30 2.69 12.64
C PRO A 56 9.21 3.25 11.71
N LEU A 57 9.18 2.79 10.45
CA LEU A 57 8.17 3.21 9.48
C LEU A 57 6.76 2.78 9.90
N LEU A 58 6.56 1.53 10.28
CA LEU A 58 5.24 1.05 10.65
C LEU A 58 4.73 1.71 11.94
N LYS A 59 5.60 1.94 12.93
CA LYS A 59 5.25 2.72 14.15
C LYS A 59 4.80 4.13 13.78
N GLN A 60 5.55 4.82 12.92
CA GLN A 60 5.15 6.13 12.40
C GLN A 60 3.77 6.06 11.72
N ILE A 61 3.51 5.02 10.92
CA ILE A 61 2.23 4.88 10.21
C ILE A 61 1.06 4.75 11.19
N VAL A 62 1.13 3.77 12.10
CA VAL A 62 0.01 3.44 13.00
C VAL A 62 -0.24 4.50 14.08
N GLU A 63 0.72 5.39 14.33
CA GLU A 63 0.59 6.48 15.30
C GLU A 63 0.02 7.77 14.71
N ASN A 64 0.15 7.98 13.40
CA ASN A 64 -0.13 9.28 12.79
C ASN A 64 -1.26 9.25 11.75
N TYR A 65 -1.65 8.07 11.27
CA TYR A 65 -2.61 7.91 10.19
C TYR A 65 -3.74 6.95 10.55
N GLN A 66 -4.84 7.06 9.80
CA GLN A 66 -6.05 6.26 9.95
C GLN A 66 -6.27 5.34 8.75
N ILE A 67 -5.77 5.72 7.57
CA ILE A 67 -5.85 4.95 6.33
C ILE A 67 -4.48 4.78 5.69
N ILE A 68 -4.20 3.57 5.19
CA ILE A 68 -3.03 3.25 4.39
C ILE A 68 -3.49 2.94 2.97
N VAL A 69 -2.97 3.70 2.01
CA VAL A 69 -3.16 3.44 0.58
C VAL A 69 -1.90 2.75 0.04
N PHE A 70 -1.99 1.47 -0.29
CA PHE A 70 -0.89 0.74 -0.90
C PHE A 70 -0.87 0.97 -2.41
N ALA A 71 0.21 1.55 -2.92
CA ALA A 71 0.40 1.77 -4.35
C ALA A 71 1.47 0.81 -4.87
N THR A 72 1.08 -0.12 -5.75
CA THR A 72 2.00 -1.16 -6.26
C THR A 72 1.77 -1.45 -7.74
N PRO A 73 2.82 -1.66 -8.56
CA PRO A 73 2.62 -2.19 -9.89
C PRO A 73 2.17 -3.66 -9.83
N VAL A 74 1.48 -4.11 -10.88
CA VAL A 74 1.13 -5.52 -11.08
C VAL A 74 2.33 -6.19 -11.76
N TYR A 75 3.12 -6.93 -10.98
CA TYR A 75 4.26 -7.70 -11.48
C TYR A 75 3.92 -9.18 -11.38
N TRP A 76 3.95 -9.88 -12.52
CA TRP A 76 3.59 -11.30 -12.60
C TRP A 76 2.28 -11.63 -11.85
N TYR A 77 1.23 -10.87 -12.15
CA TYR A 77 -0.13 -11.04 -11.59
C TYR A 77 -0.23 -10.86 -10.07
N SER A 78 0.78 -10.27 -9.43
CA SER A 78 0.81 -9.99 -7.99
C SER A 78 1.36 -8.59 -7.69
N MET A 79 1.32 -8.20 -6.42
CA MET A 79 2.01 -7.01 -5.92
C MET A 79 3.52 -7.11 -6.20
N SER A 80 4.22 -5.97 -6.21
CA SER A 80 5.67 -5.98 -6.39
C SER A 80 6.40 -6.72 -5.26
N GLY A 81 7.62 -7.21 -5.55
CA GLY A 81 8.48 -7.80 -4.52
C GLY A 81 8.74 -6.83 -3.35
N ILE A 82 8.95 -5.55 -3.62
CA ILE A 82 9.14 -4.52 -2.58
C ILE A 82 7.91 -4.41 -1.67
N MET A 83 6.71 -4.41 -2.26
CA MET A 83 5.46 -4.39 -1.48
C MET A 83 5.31 -5.68 -0.66
N LYS A 84 5.62 -6.82 -1.27
CA LYS A 84 5.53 -8.13 -0.62
C LYS A 84 6.49 -8.26 0.56
N THR A 85 7.73 -7.77 0.44
CA THR A 85 8.69 -7.70 1.54
C THR A 85 8.13 -6.88 2.71
N PHE A 86 7.50 -5.73 2.44
CA PHE A 86 6.85 -4.94 3.50
C PHE A 86 5.67 -5.68 4.15
N PHE A 87 4.84 -6.35 3.35
CA PHE A 87 3.71 -7.16 3.86
C PHE A 87 4.17 -8.34 4.72
N ASP A 88 5.19 -9.07 4.29
CA ASP A 88 5.70 -10.23 5.03
C ASP A 88 6.25 -9.84 6.41
N ARG A 89 6.80 -8.63 6.51
CA ARG A 89 7.31 -8.07 7.76
C ARG A 89 6.23 -7.67 8.75
N ILE A 90 4.95 -7.59 8.35
CA ILE A 90 3.83 -7.47 9.30
C ILE A 90 3.85 -8.64 10.30
N SER A 91 4.44 -9.78 9.94
CA SER A 91 4.69 -10.92 10.85
C SER A 91 5.48 -10.53 12.10
N ASP A 92 6.42 -9.57 12.02
CA ASP A 92 7.14 -9.03 13.19
C ASP A 92 6.13 -8.50 14.22
N CYS A 93 5.10 -7.79 13.75
CA CYS A 93 4.04 -7.22 14.58
C CYS A 93 3.03 -8.24 15.11
N LEU A 94 3.04 -9.47 14.60
CA LEU A 94 2.25 -10.57 15.14
C LEU A 94 3.01 -11.36 16.20
N MET A 95 4.35 -11.40 16.09
CA MET A 95 5.20 -12.25 16.92
C MET A 95 5.89 -11.49 18.05
N THR A 96 6.60 -10.40 17.74
CA THR A 96 7.48 -9.68 18.67
C THR A 96 7.02 -8.26 18.97
N GLU A 97 6.41 -7.57 17.99
CA GLU A 97 6.02 -6.15 18.08
C GLU A 97 4.49 -5.99 18.17
N LYS A 98 3.86 -6.81 19.02
CA LYS A 98 2.39 -6.96 19.14
C LYS A 98 1.64 -5.67 19.42
N GLU A 99 2.21 -4.76 20.21
CA GLU A 99 1.56 -3.46 20.48
C GLU A 99 1.41 -2.62 19.20
N THR A 100 2.44 -2.61 18.33
CA THR A 100 2.37 -1.96 17.02
C THR A 100 1.32 -2.65 16.14
N GLY A 101 1.32 -3.99 16.12
CA GLY A 101 0.34 -4.77 15.35
C GLY A 101 -1.10 -4.52 15.76
N ARG A 102 -1.39 -4.38 17.06
CA ARG A 102 -2.75 -4.09 17.54
C ARG A 102 -3.27 -2.73 17.08
N LYS A 103 -2.40 -1.74 16.87
CA LYS A 103 -2.78 -0.41 16.37
C LYS A 103 -3.25 -0.44 14.90
N LEU A 104 -2.95 -1.50 14.15
CA LEU A 104 -3.52 -1.69 12.80
C LEU A 104 -5.03 -1.97 12.85
N ARG A 105 -5.55 -2.54 13.94
CA ARG A 105 -6.99 -2.79 14.09
C ARG A 105 -7.75 -1.47 14.08
N GLY A 106 -8.80 -1.41 13.26
CA GLY A 106 -9.61 -0.20 13.07
C GLY A 106 -9.02 0.80 12.08
N MET A 107 -7.81 0.59 11.56
CA MET A 107 -7.30 1.35 10.42
C MET A 107 -8.00 0.90 9.13
N GLU A 108 -7.94 1.76 8.12
CA GLU A 108 -8.47 1.49 6.79
C GLU A 108 -7.35 1.15 5.80
N MET A 109 -7.67 0.33 4.81
CA MET A 109 -6.78 -0.07 3.73
C MET A 109 -7.42 0.25 2.38
N ALA A 110 -6.65 0.81 1.45
CA ALA A 110 -7.03 0.92 0.05
C ALA A 110 -5.84 0.59 -0.86
N VAL A 111 -6.10 0.26 -2.12
CA VAL A 111 -5.04 -0.17 -3.06
C VAL A 111 -5.12 0.58 -4.38
N ILE A 112 -3.97 1.07 -4.85
CA ILE A 112 -3.80 1.59 -6.21
C ILE A 112 -2.87 0.63 -6.92
N SER A 113 -3.33 0.07 -8.04
CA SER A 113 -2.51 -0.82 -8.86
C SER A 113 -2.34 -0.30 -10.29
N CYS A 114 -1.21 -0.63 -10.91
CA CYS A 114 -0.95 -0.26 -12.30
C CYS A 114 -0.23 -1.40 -13.04
N GLY A 115 -0.66 -1.73 -14.25
CA GLY A 115 -0.11 -2.83 -15.04
C GLY A 115 -0.43 -2.71 -16.52
N CYS A 116 0.05 -3.66 -17.33
CA CYS A 116 -0.04 -3.54 -18.80
C CYS A 116 -1.31 -4.15 -19.42
N ASP A 117 -1.96 -5.09 -18.72
CA ASP A 117 -3.16 -5.74 -19.22
C ASP A 117 -4.34 -4.76 -19.28
N ALA A 118 -5.20 -4.88 -20.29
CA ALA A 118 -6.39 -4.03 -20.38
C ALA A 118 -7.37 -4.22 -19.20
N LYS A 119 -7.31 -5.38 -18.54
CA LYS A 119 -8.11 -5.73 -17.36
C LYS A 119 -7.25 -6.46 -16.36
N LEU A 120 -7.38 -6.08 -15.09
CA LEU A 120 -6.78 -6.79 -13.97
C LEU A 120 -7.36 -8.21 -13.89
N LYS A 121 -6.52 -9.20 -13.55
CA LYS A 121 -6.97 -10.58 -13.34
C LYS A 121 -7.61 -10.72 -11.96
N ASP A 122 -8.60 -11.61 -11.88
CA ASP A 122 -9.26 -11.95 -10.62
C ASP A 122 -8.25 -12.44 -9.58
N GLY A 123 -8.49 -12.09 -8.33
CA GLY A 123 -7.65 -12.49 -7.20
C GLY A 123 -6.45 -11.58 -6.91
N PHE A 124 -6.11 -10.61 -7.78
CA PHE A 124 -5.01 -9.67 -7.49
C PHE A 124 -5.16 -8.95 -6.15
N TYR A 125 -6.38 -8.51 -5.81
CA TYR A 125 -6.65 -7.81 -4.56
C TYR A 125 -6.88 -8.72 -3.35
N MET A 126 -7.06 -10.04 -3.55
CA MET A 126 -7.34 -10.97 -2.46
C MET A 126 -6.30 -10.90 -1.34
N PRO A 127 -4.98 -10.87 -1.60
CA PRO A 127 -3.99 -10.75 -0.52
C PRO A 127 -4.16 -9.50 0.34
N PHE A 128 -4.59 -8.37 -0.24
CA PHE A 128 -4.84 -7.14 0.50
C PHE A 128 -6.13 -7.23 1.33
N GLN A 129 -7.19 -7.77 0.74
CA GLN A 129 -8.49 -7.95 1.40
C GLN A 129 -8.38 -8.90 2.60
N GLU A 130 -7.76 -10.06 2.42
CA GLU A 130 -7.56 -11.03 3.50
C GLU A 130 -6.59 -10.52 4.57
N THR A 131 -5.54 -9.78 4.17
CA THR A 131 -4.64 -9.13 5.14
C THR A 131 -5.38 -8.09 5.98
N ALA A 132 -6.20 -7.25 5.34
CA ALA A 132 -7.01 -6.26 6.06
C ALA A 132 -7.95 -6.94 7.05
N HIS A 133 -8.67 -7.98 6.62
CA HIS A 133 -9.56 -8.75 7.47
C HIS A 133 -8.81 -9.37 8.66
N TYR A 134 -7.70 -10.05 8.41
CA TYR A 134 -6.89 -10.69 9.45
C TYR A 134 -6.42 -9.69 10.51
N LEU A 135 -5.98 -8.51 10.09
CA LEU A 135 -5.49 -7.45 10.99
C LEU A 135 -6.62 -6.67 11.68
N GLY A 136 -7.89 -6.93 11.32
CA GLY A 136 -9.03 -6.17 11.81
C GLY A 136 -9.08 -4.73 11.26
N MET A 137 -8.54 -4.53 10.06
CA MET A 137 -8.67 -3.31 9.27
C MET A 137 -9.94 -3.35 8.42
N THR A 138 -10.37 -2.19 7.93
CA THR A 138 -11.45 -2.10 6.92
C THR A 138 -10.85 -1.89 5.54
N TYR A 139 -11.11 -2.82 4.61
CA TYR A 139 -10.75 -2.65 3.21
C TYR A 139 -11.78 -1.73 2.52
N LYS A 140 -11.34 -0.54 2.09
CA LYS A 140 -12.23 0.55 1.64
C LYS A 140 -12.46 0.59 0.15
N ALA A 141 -11.39 0.48 -0.62
CA ALA A 141 -11.44 0.68 -2.07
C ALA A 141 -10.17 0.16 -2.74
N ASP A 142 -10.30 -0.10 -4.03
CA ASP A 142 -9.18 -0.26 -4.93
C ASP A 142 -9.44 0.41 -6.27
N MET A 143 -8.36 0.66 -7.01
CA MET A 143 -8.42 1.10 -8.40
C MET A 143 -7.24 0.55 -9.19
N TYR A 144 -7.49 0.29 -10.48
CA TYR A 144 -6.49 -0.22 -11.41
C TYR A 144 -6.30 0.75 -12.57
N CYS A 145 -5.05 1.06 -12.91
CA CYS A 145 -4.71 1.84 -14.10
C CYS A 145 -3.91 1.00 -15.10
N VAL A 146 -4.28 1.09 -16.37
CA VAL A 146 -3.50 0.49 -17.46
C VAL A 146 -2.32 1.39 -17.79
N GLU A 147 -1.10 0.88 -17.68
CA GLU A 147 0.09 1.56 -18.18
C GLU A 147 0.11 1.57 -19.71
N LYS A 148 0.30 2.75 -20.29
CA LYS A 148 0.58 2.95 -21.72
C LYS A 148 1.73 3.93 -21.88
N ASN A 149 2.77 3.51 -22.61
CA ASN A 149 3.94 4.34 -22.91
C ASN A 149 4.56 5.00 -21.65
N GLY A 150 4.69 4.22 -20.56
CA GLY A 150 5.27 4.68 -19.29
C GLY A 150 4.41 5.67 -18.50
N SER A 151 3.11 5.76 -18.79
CA SER A 151 2.16 6.58 -18.02
C SER A 151 0.85 5.81 -17.74
N PRO A 152 0.20 6.03 -16.59
CA PRO A 152 -1.07 5.40 -16.28
C PRO A 152 -2.19 6.04 -17.11
N THR A 153 -3.06 5.22 -17.68
CA THR A 153 -4.33 5.67 -18.27
C THR A 153 -5.32 5.87 -17.14
N ILE A 154 -5.80 7.10 -16.96
CA ILE A 154 -6.69 7.47 -15.86
C ILE A 154 -8.14 7.40 -16.33
N ASN A 155 -8.95 6.61 -15.63
CA ASN A 155 -10.40 6.68 -15.71
C ASN A 155 -10.90 7.65 -14.62
N GLU A 156 -11.39 8.82 -15.01
CA GLU A 156 -11.82 9.88 -14.07
C GLU A 156 -12.95 9.41 -13.15
N THR A 157 -13.87 8.57 -13.63
CA THR A 157 -14.96 8.04 -12.81
C THR A 157 -14.42 7.12 -11.71
N GLU A 158 -13.53 6.19 -12.07
CA GLU A 158 -12.89 5.28 -11.10
C GLU A 158 -12.04 6.06 -10.09
N LEU A 159 -11.26 7.05 -10.56
CA LEU A 159 -10.48 7.93 -9.70
C LEU A 159 -11.37 8.68 -8.71
N ASN A 160 -12.49 9.27 -9.16
CA ASN A 160 -13.39 10.01 -8.28
C ASN A 160 -14.09 9.10 -7.26
N ASN A 161 -14.47 7.88 -7.66
CA ASN A 161 -15.02 6.89 -6.74
C ASN A 161 -14.00 6.50 -5.67
N PHE A 162 -12.75 6.23 -6.08
CA PHE A 162 -11.65 5.92 -5.18
C PHE A 162 -11.39 7.09 -4.21
N LEU A 163 -11.26 8.32 -4.72
CA LEU A 163 -11.02 9.52 -3.92
C LEU A 163 -12.13 9.76 -2.90
N THR A 164 -13.39 9.53 -3.28
CA THR A 164 -14.54 9.63 -2.39
C THR A 164 -14.44 8.59 -1.28
N ALA A 165 -14.16 7.33 -1.61
CA ALA A 165 -14.05 6.25 -0.64
C ALA A 165 -12.93 6.45 0.39
N VAL A 166 -11.77 7.00 -0.01
CA VAL A 166 -10.61 7.20 0.88
C VAL A 166 -10.65 8.50 1.68
N LYS A 167 -11.46 9.49 1.26
CA LYS A 167 -11.63 10.77 1.98
C LYS A 167 -12.77 10.76 2.98
N ASN A 168 -13.82 9.99 2.71
CA ASN A 168 -15.01 9.95 3.55
C ASN A 168 -14.71 9.37 4.92
N GLU A 169 -15.40 9.88 5.94
CA GLU A 169 -15.29 9.46 7.34
C GLU A 169 -15.75 8.01 7.53
#